data_AF-A0A1C6H408-F1
#
_entry.id   AF-A0A1C6H408-F1
#
_cell.length_a   1.000
_cell.length_b   1.000
_cell.length_c   1.000
_cell.angle_alpha   90.00
_cell.angle_beta   90.00
_cell.angle_gamma   90.00
#
_symmetry.space_group_name_H-M   'P 1'
#
loop_
_entity.id
_entity.type
_entity.pdbx_description
1 polymer ?
#
loop_
_entity_poly.entity_id
_entity_poly.type
_entity_poly.pdbx_seq_one_letter_code
_entity_poly.pdbx_strand_id
1 'polypeptide(L)'
;MEKKLENISKLADDIVLTEQNERKLFIAYKKRIESQRRKKVLMRGYYRVAVVALAMMIMFSVNYYLQSPDLVVYAATGDKMVQLRLNERVNLEKQRTPLGYGYVLEMSVEEGSRYYTIENEQNLNADNIFRNGNKIFWMPDGMNSINFRDQDGNVIKIPETDSSTLNIEVCNYDGKMVERITLILERRDGQCSVEMLKK
;
A
#
# COMPACT_ATOMS: atom_id res chain seq x y z
N MET A 1 -46.42 -55.13 -19.37
CA MET A 1 -44.95 -54.94 -19.24
C MET A 1 -44.20 -55.94 -20.10
N GLU A 2 -44.64 -57.20 -20.12
CA GLU A 2 -44.09 -58.28 -20.96
C GLU A 2 -44.04 -57.98 -22.46
N LYS A 3 -45.13 -57.50 -23.09
CA LYS A 3 -45.13 -57.12 -24.51
C LYS A 3 -44.10 -56.04 -24.91
N LYS A 4 -43.69 -55.18 -23.96
CA LYS A 4 -42.65 -54.17 -24.20
C LYS A 4 -41.25 -54.78 -24.14
N LEU A 5 -41.02 -55.73 -23.21
CA LEU A 5 -39.77 -56.47 -23.11
C LEU A 5 -39.54 -57.35 -24.35
N GLU A 6 -40.59 -58.01 -24.81
CA GLU A 6 -40.56 -58.91 -25.97
C GLU A 6 -40.25 -58.16 -27.29
N ASN A 7 -40.75 -56.93 -27.43
CA ASN A 7 -40.39 -56.06 -28.55
C ASN A 7 -38.93 -55.59 -28.48
N ILE A 8 -38.40 -55.32 -27.27
CA ILE A 8 -37.01 -54.90 -27.10
C ILE A 8 -36.05 -56.07 -27.35
N SER A 9 -36.41 -57.30 -26.96
CA SER A 9 -35.56 -58.48 -27.23
C SER A 9 -35.50 -58.78 -28.73
N LYS A 10 -36.63 -58.72 -29.45
CA LYS A 10 -36.65 -58.86 -30.92
C LYS A 10 -35.80 -57.80 -31.63
N LEU A 11 -35.83 -56.55 -31.13
CA LEU A 11 -34.98 -55.47 -31.64
C LEU A 11 -33.49 -55.69 -31.35
N ALA A 12 -33.15 -56.39 -30.27
CA ALA A 12 -31.76 -56.71 -29.93
C ALA A 12 -31.22 -57.89 -30.75
N ASP A 13 -32.05 -58.89 -31.05
CA ASP A 13 -31.70 -60.04 -31.88
C ASP A 13 -31.38 -59.65 -33.34
N ASP A 14 -31.99 -58.57 -33.85
CA ASP A 14 -31.70 -58.02 -35.19
C ASP A 14 -30.41 -57.18 -35.25
N ILE A 15 -29.79 -56.86 -34.12
CA ILE A 15 -28.51 -56.13 -34.08
C ILE A 15 -27.37 -57.14 -34.17
N VAL A 16 -27.18 -57.71 -35.36
CA VAL A 16 -26.00 -58.51 -35.66
C VAL A 16 -24.81 -57.57 -35.91
N LEU A 17 -24.06 -57.31 -34.85
CA LEU A 17 -22.81 -56.58 -34.93
C LEU A 17 -21.77 -57.45 -35.66
N THR A 18 -21.46 -57.08 -36.91
CA THR A 18 -20.31 -57.65 -37.61
C THR A 18 -19.02 -57.30 -36.86
N GLU A 19 -18.01 -58.19 -36.87
CA GLU A 19 -16.69 -57.93 -36.21
C GLU A 19 -16.10 -56.55 -36.57
N GLN A 20 -16.37 -56.10 -37.80
CA GLN A 20 -15.91 -54.81 -38.30
C GLN A 20 -16.59 -53.61 -37.60
N ASN A 21 -17.88 -53.75 -37.25
CA ASN A 21 -18.63 -52.73 -36.51
C ASN A 21 -18.26 -52.73 -35.01
N GLU A 22 -18.00 -53.90 -34.41
CA GLU A 22 -17.50 -54.00 -33.03
C GLU A 22 -16.13 -53.34 -32.89
N ARG A 23 -15.20 -53.60 -33.82
CA ARG A 23 -13.88 -52.95 -33.83
C ARG A 23 -14.00 -51.42 -33.96
N LYS A 24 -14.90 -50.92 -34.80
CA LYS A 24 -15.14 -49.47 -34.94
C LYS A 24 -15.68 -48.85 -33.64
N LEU A 25 -16.65 -49.49 -33.01
CA LEU A 25 -17.21 -49.07 -31.72
C LEU A 25 -16.15 -49.07 -30.62
N PHE A 26 -15.35 -50.12 -30.53
CA PHE A 26 -14.27 -50.23 -29.55
C PHE A 26 -13.22 -49.13 -29.72
N ILE A 27 -12.78 -48.85 -30.95
CA ILE A 27 -11.84 -47.76 -31.24
C ILE A 27 -12.43 -46.40 -30.88
N ALA A 28 -13.69 -46.14 -31.24
CA ALA A 28 -14.37 -44.90 -30.91
C ALA A 28 -14.49 -44.69 -29.39
N TYR A 29 -14.84 -45.75 -28.66
CA TYR A 29 -14.97 -45.73 -27.21
C TYR A 29 -13.62 -45.49 -26.52
N LYS A 30 -12.57 -46.21 -26.96
CA LYS A 30 -11.19 -46.03 -26.47
C LYS A 30 -10.69 -44.60 -26.69
N LYS A 31 -10.91 -44.03 -27.89
CA LYS A 31 -10.54 -42.65 -28.23
C LYS A 31 -11.28 -41.64 -27.35
N ARG A 32 -12.55 -41.89 -27.03
CA ARG A 32 -13.35 -41.03 -26.13
C ARG A 32 -12.79 -41.04 -24.70
N ILE A 33 -12.47 -42.21 -24.15
CA ILE A 33 -11.87 -42.35 -22.81
C ILE A 33 -10.49 -41.66 -22.73
N GLU A 34 -9.64 -41.87 -23.73
CA GLU A 34 -8.32 -41.24 -23.78
C GLU A 34 -8.43 -39.71 -23.86
N SER A 35 -9.37 -39.19 -24.65
CA SER A 35 -9.61 -37.74 -24.73
C SER A 35 -10.06 -37.13 -23.39
N GLN A 36 -10.91 -37.85 -22.64
CA GLN A 36 -11.36 -37.40 -21.33
C GLN A 36 -10.23 -37.44 -20.30
N ARG A 37 -9.37 -38.46 -20.33
CA ARG A 37 -8.16 -38.51 -19.48
C ARG A 37 -7.22 -37.35 -19.80
N ARG A 38 -6.94 -37.08 -21.08
CA ARG A 38 -6.08 -35.94 -21.49
C ARG A 38 -6.65 -34.59 -21.02
N LYS A 39 -7.96 -34.36 -21.17
CA LYS A 39 -8.63 -33.15 -20.67
C LYS A 39 -8.51 -33.00 -19.15
N LYS A 40 -8.69 -34.09 -18.38
CA LYS A 40 -8.52 -34.04 -16.91
C LYS A 40 -7.09 -33.72 -16.48
N VAL A 41 -6.09 -34.24 -17.19
CA VAL A 41 -4.66 -33.94 -16.91
C VAL A 41 -4.34 -32.48 -17.24
N LEU A 42 -4.81 -31.99 -18.39
CA LEU A 42 -4.68 -30.57 -18.78
C LEU A 42 -5.35 -29.64 -17.77
N MET A 43 -6.60 -29.92 -17.38
CA MET A 43 -7.32 -29.13 -16.36
C MET A 43 -6.59 -29.14 -15.02
N ARG A 44 -6.04 -30.27 -14.57
CA ARG A 44 -5.20 -30.32 -13.35
C ARG A 44 -3.95 -29.43 -13.47
N GLY A 45 -3.35 -29.36 -14.65
CA GLY A 45 -2.25 -28.43 -14.94
C GLY A 45 -2.68 -26.97 -14.79
N TYR A 46 -3.77 -26.58 -15.43
CA TYR A 46 -4.33 -25.22 -15.31
C TYR A 46 -4.70 -24.86 -13.88
N TYR A 47 -5.35 -25.77 -13.13
CA TYR A 47 -5.68 -25.54 -11.72
C TYR A 47 -4.43 -25.31 -10.87
N ARG A 48 -3.35 -26.08 -11.06
CA ARG A 48 -2.09 -25.87 -10.33
C ARG A 48 -1.49 -24.50 -10.62
N VAL A 49 -1.45 -24.09 -11.89
CA VAL A 49 -0.92 -22.78 -12.29
C VAL A 49 -1.80 -21.65 -11.72
N ALA A 50 -3.13 -21.80 -11.79
CA ALA A 50 -4.06 -20.81 -11.25
C ALA A 50 -3.94 -20.63 -9.73
N VAL A 51 -3.78 -21.72 -8.98
CA VAL A 51 -3.57 -21.66 -7.52
C VAL A 51 -2.26 -20.94 -7.18
N VAL A 52 -1.19 -21.21 -7.92
CA VAL A 52 0.10 -20.53 -7.72
C VAL A 52 0.01 -19.04 -8.06
N ALA A 53 -0.66 -18.68 -9.16
CA ALA A 53 -0.90 -17.29 -9.53
C ALA A 53 -1.74 -16.55 -8.48
N LEU A 54 -2.80 -17.18 -7.96
CA LEU A 54 -3.62 -16.62 -6.89
C LEU A 54 -2.80 -16.40 -5.61
N ALA A 55 -1.97 -17.37 -5.21
CA ALA A 55 -1.09 -17.25 -4.06
C ALA A 55 -0.08 -16.11 -4.21
N MET A 56 0.50 -15.93 -5.40
CA MET A 56 1.38 -14.79 -5.69
C MET A 56 0.65 -13.45 -5.60
N MET A 57 -0.57 -13.35 -6.14
CA MET A 57 -1.40 -12.14 -6.03
C MET A 57 -1.70 -11.81 -4.57
N ILE A 58 -2.07 -12.81 -3.76
CA ILE A 58 -2.33 -12.62 -2.33
C ILE A 58 -1.06 -12.17 -1.60
N MET A 59 0.08 -12.81 -1.85
CA MET A 59 1.35 -12.40 -1.23
C MET A 59 1.73 -10.97 -1.60
N PHE A 60 1.54 -10.58 -2.86
CA PHE A 60 1.84 -9.22 -3.31
C PHE A 60 0.93 -8.19 -2.63
N SER A 61 -0.39 -8.45 -2.59
CA SER A 61 -1.35 -7.58 -1.89
C SER A 61 -1.04 -7.46 -0.40
N VAL A 62 -0.75 -8.57 0.29
CA VAL A 62 -0.43 -8.56 1.72
C VAL A 62 0.87 -7.78 1.98
N ASN A 63 1.91 -7.98 1.16
CA ASN A 63 3.15 -7.22 1.30
C ASN A 63 2.92 -5.72 1.07
N TYR A 64 2.10 -5.36 0.09
CA TYR A 64 1.75 -3.96 -0.19
C TYR A 64 1.01 -3.31 1.00
N TYR A 65 0.02 -4.01 1.58
CA TYR A 65 -0.71 -3.54 2.76
C TYR A 65 0.17 -3.43 4.01
N LEU A 66 1.14 -4.33 4.21
CA LEU A 66 2.10 -4.19 5.32
C LEU A 66 3.08 -3.03 5.12
N GLN A 67 3.36 -2.64 3.87
CA GLN A 67 4.28 -1.55 3.56
C GLN A 67 3.61 -0.16 3.55
N SER A 68 2.29 -0.07 3.32
CA SER A 68 1.60 1.22 3.39
C SER A 68 1.64 1.76 4.82
N PRO A 69 2.04 3.03 5.01
CA PRO A 69 2.06 3.63 6.33
C PRO A 69 0.64 3.96 6.81
N ASP A 70 0.42 3.82 8.11
CA ASP A 70 -0.85 4.21 8.78
C ASP A 70 -0.95 5.74 8.91
N LEU A 71 0.19 6.43 8.75
CA LEU A 71 0.30 7.88 8.67
C LEU A 71 0.54 8.34 7.23
N VAL A 72 -0.37 9.18 6.75
CA VAL A 72 -0.27 9.88 5.47
C VAL A 72 0.23 11.30 5.73
N VAL A 73 1.28 11.70 5.01
CA VAL A 73 1.81 13.06 5.06
C VAL A 73 1.68 13.70 3.69
N TYR A 74 1.14 14.91 3.66
CA TYR A 74 1.02 15.73 2.46
C TYR A 74 1.99 16.90 2.54
N ALA A 75 2.71 17.16 1.45
CA ALA A 75 3.65 18.25 1.30
C ALA A 75 3.09 19.35 0.40
N ALA A 76 3.26 20.61 0.82
CA ALA A 76 2.76 21.75 0.06
C ALA A 76 3.75 22.15 -1.06
N THR A 77 3.28 22.03 -2.30
CA THR A 77 3.98 22.31 -3.57
C THR A 77 3.24 23.44 -4.29
N GLY A 78 3.41 24.66 -3.78
CA GLY A 78 2.64 25.83 -4.20
C GLY A 78 1.19 25.71 -3.73
N ASP A 79 0.25 25.86 -4.65
CA ASP A 79 -1.19 25.80 -4.35
C ASP A 79 -1.73 24.36 -4.22
N LYS A 80 -0.87 23.34 -4.24
CA LYS A 80 -1.26 21.92 -4.20
C LYS A 80 -0.60 21.17 -3.04
N MET A 81 -1.35 20.21 -2.50
CA MET A 81 -0.87 19.25 -1.51
C MET A 81 -0.56 17.93 -2.21
N VAL A 82 0.68 17.45 -2.10
CA VAL A 82 1.14 16.19 -2.70
C VAL A 82 1.41 15.18 -1.61
N GLN A 83 0.81 13.99 -1.71
CA GLN A 83 1.05 12.92 -0.75
C GLN A 83 2.49 12.39 -0.85
N LEU A 84 3.19 12.32 0.27
CA LEU A 84 4.51 11.71 0.37
C LEU A 84 4.41 10.19 0.28
N ARG A 85 5.26 9.60 -0.56
CA ARG A 85 5.52 8.15 -0.57
C ARG A 85 6.78 7.86 0.24
N LEU A 86 6.86 6.65 0.77
CA LEU A 86 8.03 6.19 1.52
C LEU A 86 9.27 6.23 0.61
N ASN A 87 10.36 6.80 1.13
CA ASN A 87 11.65 6.99 0.45
C ASN A 87 11.58 7.84 -0.83
N GLU A 88 10.52 8.63 -1.00
CA GLU A 88 10.41 9.62 -2.07
C GLU A 88 10.66 11.02 -1.52
N ARG A 89 11.47 11.79 -2.26
CA ARG A 89 11.77 13.17 -1.95
C ARG A 89 10.85 14.09 -2.73
N VAL A 90 10.18 14.99 -2.04
CA VAL A 90 9.27 15.98 -2.64
C VAL A 90 9.79 17.38 -2.34
N ASN A 91 9.89 18.20 -3.40
CA ASN A 91 10.28 19.59 -3.28
C ASN A 91 9.14 20.40 -2.65
N LEU A 92 9.49 21.28 -1.71
CA LEU A 92 8.55 22.16 -1.04
C LEU A 92 8.63 23.55 -1.66
N GLU A 93 7.49 24.24 -1.74
CA GLU A 93 7.48 25.66 -2.08
C GLU A 93 7.21 26.49 -0.84
N LYS A 94 7.88 27.64 -0.75
CA LYS A 94 7.78 28.54 0.39
C LYS A 94 6.44 29.26 0.39
N GLN A 95 5.74 29.22 1.52
CA GLN A 95 4.37 29.74 1.65
C GLN A 95 4.24 30.62 2.88
N ARG A 96 3.17 31.42 2.91
CA ARG A 96 2.83 32.22 4.09
C ARG A 96 2.17 31.32 5.14
N THR A 97 2.79 31.23 6.31
CA THR A 97 2.27 30.52 7.49
C THR A 97 1.85 31.53 8.57
N PRO A 98 1.15 31.09 9.62
CA PRO A 98 0.89 31.94 10.78
C PRO A 98 2.14 32.46 11.48
N LEU A 99 3.31 31.86 11.25
CA LEU A 99 4.59 32.20 11.91
C LEU A 99 5.53 33.03 11.01
N GLY A 100 5.16 33.24 9.75
CA GLY A 100 5.99 33.86 8.73
C GLY A 100 6.07 33.02 7.46
N TYR A 101 7.08 33.25 6.64
CA TYR A 101 7.28 32.44 5.45
C TYR A 101 8.05 31.16 5.78
N GLY A 102 7.51 30.02 5.39
CA GLY A 102 8.10 28.70 5.62
C GLY A 102 7.46 27.64 4.76
N TYR A 103 7.59 26.38 5.18
CA TYR A 103 7.11 25.23 4.43
C TYR A 103 6.05 24.48 5.22
N VAL A 104 5.03 23.96 4.54
CA VAL A 104 3.85 23.37 5.17
C VAL A 104 3.75 21.90 4.82
N LEU A 105 3.52 21.08 5.85
CA LEU A 105 3.08 19.69 5.70
C LEU A 105 1.75 19.49 6.43
N GLU A 106 0.98 18.50 6.03
CA GLU A 106 -0.26 18.10 6.68
C GLU A 106 -0.27 16.60 6.93
N MET A 107 -0.54 16.20 8.17
CA MET A 107 -0.60 14.82 8.62
C MET A 107 -2.04 14.34 8.72
N SER A 108 -2.28 13.12 8.27
CA SER A 108 -3.55 12.41 8.44
C SER A 108 -3.27 10.98 8.85
N VAL A 109 -3.97 10.49 9.86
CA VAL A 109 -3.96 9.08 10.27
C VAL A 109 -5.35 8.49 10.05
N GLU A 110 -5.43 7.16 10.05
CA GLU A 110 -6.72 6.46 10.02
C GLU A 110 -7.62 6.88 11.20
N GLU A 111 -8.94 6.83 11.00
CA GLU A 111 -9.91 7.19 12.02
C GLU A 111 -9.74 6.33 13.28
N GLY A 112 -9.60 6.97 14.44
CA GLY A 112 -9.33 6.31 15.72
C GLY A 112 -7.85 6.14 16.06
N SER A 113 -6.94 6.27 15.09
CA SER A 113 -5.50 6.31 15.34
C SER A 113 -5.04 7.69 15.79
N ARG A 114 -3.89 7.75 16.46
CA ARG A 114 -3.27 8.99 16.95
C ARG A 114 -1.79 8.97 16.63
N TYR A 115 -1.21 10.15 16.42
CA TYR A 115 0.23 10.28 16.24
C TYR A 115 0.84 11.25 17.27
N TYR A 116 2.07 10.97 17.64
CA TYR A 116 2.87 11.70 18.62
C TYR A 116 4.23 12.03 18.02
N THR A 117 4.66 13.28 18.16
CA THR A 117 6.02 13.68 17.83
C THR A 117 6.94 13.27 18.98
N ILE A 118 8.02 12.55 18.68
CA ILE A 118 8.98 12.16 19.71
C ILE A 118 9.89 13.36 19.97
N GLU A 119 9.82 13.97 21.15
CA GLU A 119 10.70 15.06 21.56
C GLU A 119 11.93 14.48 22.25
N ASN A 120 12.94 14.06 21.48
CA ASN A 120 14.20 13.55 22.01
C ASN A 120 15.41 14.02 21.18
N GLU A 121 16.62 13.75 21.67
CA GLU A 121 17.88 14.08 20.98
C GLU A 121 18.05 13.39 19.59
N GLN A 122 17.15 12.49 19.21
CA GLN A 122 17.17 11.86 17.88
C GLN A 122 16.55 12.76 16.79
N ASN A 123 15.86 13.84 17.18
CA ASN A 123 15.47 14.87 16.25
C ASN A 123 16.61 15.88 16.10
N LEU A 124 16.94 16.19 14.85
CA LEU A 124 17.88 17.25 14.50
C LEU A 124 17.09 18.54 14.29
N ASN A 125 17.48 19.63 14.96
CA ASN A 125 16.89 20.97 14.78
C ASN A 125 15.35 20.98 14.84
N ALA A 126 14.78 20.30 15.84
CA ALA A 126 13.34 20.24 16.06
C ALA A 126 12.74 21.62 16.37
N ASP A 127 13.54 22.55 16.90
CA ASP A 127 13.14 23.92 17.24
C ASP A 127 12.68 24.74 16.02
N ASN A 128 13.02 24.29 14.81
CA ASN A 128 12.58 24.88 13.54
C ASN A 128 11.24 24.32 13.05
N ILE A 129 10.64 23.37 13.78
CA ILE A 129 9.42 22.67 13.40
C ILE A 129 8.30 23.03 14.37
N PHE A 130 7.22 23.58 13.84
CA PHE A 130 6.05 24.00 14.60
C PHE A 130 4.84 23.19 14.19
N ARG A 131 3.91 23.02 15.12
CA ARG A 131 2.68 22.26 14.88
C ARG A 131 1.44 23.08 15.22
N ASN A 132 0.43 22.97 14.37
CA ASN A 132 -0.92 23.44 14.67
C ASN A 132 -1.93 22.38 14.21
N GLY A 133 -2.46 21.62 15.18
CA GLY A 133 -3.32 20.48 14.89
C GLY A 133 -2.60 19.46 14.01
N ASN A 134 -3.10 19.30 12.78
CA ASN A 134 -2.58 18.36 11.79
C ASN A 134 -1.50 18.96 10.87
N LYS A 135 -1.28 20.27 10.96
CA LYS A 135 -0.30 20.97 10.13
C LYS A 135 1.04 21.06 10.84
N ILE A 136 2.11 20.80 10.09
CA ILE A 136 3.48 21.08 10.47
C ILE A 136 3.98 22.25 9.63
N PHE A 137 4.69 23.16 10.29
CA PHE A 137 5.40 24.26 9.66
C PHE A 137 6.90 24.08 9.90
N TRP A 138 7.68 24.05 8.82
CA TRP A 138 9.13 24.03 8.90
C TRP A 138 9.69 25.39 8.51
N MET A 139 10.52 25.95 9.38
CA MET A 139 11.07 27.30 9.30
C MET A 139 12.61 27.24 9.30
N PRO A 140 13.26 26.82 8.20
CA PRO A 140 14.72 26.66 8.16
C PRO A 140 15.47 27.98 8.26
N ASP A 141 14.89 29.08 7.79
CA ASP A 141 15.58 30.38 7.72
C ASP A 141 15.68 31.09 9.09
N GLY A 142 15.21 30.47 10.18
CA GLY A 142 15.20 31.07 11.53
C GLY A 142 14.36 32.34 11.68
N MET A 143 13.58 32.69 10.64
CA MET A 143 13.02 34.03 10.49
C MET A 143 11.67 34.18 11.20
N ASN A 144 11.73 34.86 12.34
CA ASN A 144 10.59 35.22 13.17
C ASN A 144 9.96 36.53 12.68
N SER A 145 9.03 36.44 11.74
CA SER A 145 8.16 37.60 11.43
C SER A 145 7.32 38.04 12.64
N ILE A 146 7.23 37.16 13.65
CA ILE A 146 6.57 37.36 14.93
C ILE A 146 7.63 37.14 16.02
N ASN A 147 7.88 38.15 16.84
CA ASN A 147 8.77 38.03 18.00
C ASN A 147 8.16 37.03 19.01
N PHE A 148 8.46 35.74 18.88
CA PHE A 148 8.14 34.76 19.90
C PHE A 148 8.83 35.20 21.19
N ARG A 149 8.07 35.28 22.27
CA ARG A 149 8.60 35.63 23.59
C ARG A 149 8.44 34.45 24.52
N ASP A 150 9.44 34.23 25.36
CA ASP A 150 9.33 33.30 26.47
C ASP A 150 8.42 33.86 27.56
N GLN A 151 8.27 33.12 28.66
CA GLN A 151 7.44 33.52 29.81
C GLN A 151 7.95 34.81 30.48
N ASP A 152 9.23 35.13 30.32
CA ASP A 152 9.89 36.31 30.87
C ASP A 152 9.89 37.50 29.90
N GLY A 153 9.32 37.34 28.70
CA GLY A 153 9.22 38.37 27.67
C GLY A 153 10.45 38.50 26.77
N ASN A 154 11.46 37.64 26.89
CA ASN A 154 12.64 37.65 26.03
C ASN A 154 12.31 37.09 24.65
N VAL A 155 12.85 37.68 23.60
CA VAL A 155 12.63 37.21 22.23
C VAL A 155 13.40 35.90 22.01
N ILE A 156 12.66 34.83 21.75
CA ILE A 156 13.19 33.52 21.36
C ILE A 156 13.71 33.64 19.92
N LYS A 157 14.99 33.32 19.72
CA LYS A 157 15.62 33.26 18.40
C LYS A 157 15.61 31.83 17.90
N ILE A 158 15.00 31.60 16.75
CA ILE A 158 15.10 30.31 16.06
C ILE A 158 16.39 30.34 15.24
N PRO A 159 17.30 29.36 15.38
CA PRO A 159 18.51 29.30 14.57
C PRO A 159 18.17 29.02 13.10
N GLU A 160 19.02 29.50 12.20
CA GLU A 160 18.97 29.07 10.81
C GLU A 160 19.51 27.63 10.70
N THR A 161 18.89 26.81 9.84
CA THR A 161 19.30 25.43 9.61
C THR A 161 19.07 24.98 8.17
N ASP A 162 19.96 24.11 7.68
CA ASP A 162 19.81 23.44 6.39
C ASP A 162 19.05 22.11 6.48
N SER A 163 18.83 21.59 7.69
CA SER A 163 18.10 20.33 7.84
C SER A 163 17.46 20.17 9.20
N SER A 164 16.25 19.61 9.22
CA SER A 164 15.58 19.19 10.44
C SER A 164 15.05 17.76 10.28
N THR A 165 14.99 17.01 11.39
CA THR A 165 14.33 15.71 11.41
C THR A 165 13.23 15.67 12.45
N LEU A 166 12.11 15.05 12.10
CA LEU A 166 10.98 14.85 12.99
C LEU A 166 10.61 13.37 13.03
N ASN A 167 10.82 12.75 14.19
CA ASN A 167 10.35 11.39 14.44
C ASN A 167 8.90 11.42 14.93
N ILE A 168 8.05 10.59 14.34
CA ILE A 168 6.63 10.49 14.65
C ILE A 168 6.29 9.03 14.97
N GLU A 169 5.57 8.81 16.06
CA GLU A 169 4.97 7.52 16.41
C GLU A 169 3.49 7.54 16.13
N VAL A 170 2.97 6.47 15.56
CA VAL A 170 1.55 6.25 15.33
C VAL A 170 1.10 5.14 16.27
N CYS A 171 0.04 5.43 17.02
CA CYS A 171 -0.64 4.49 17.88
C CYS A 171 -2.04 4.20 17.34
N ASN A 172 -2.45 2.94 17.41
CA ASN A 172 -3.81 2.53 17.08
C ASN A 172 -4.81 2.93 18.18
N TYR A 173 -6.09 2.55 18.01
CA TYR A 173 -7.17 2.84 18.95
C TYR A 173 -6.93 2.26 20.37
N ASP A 174 -6.17 1.18 20.49
CA ASP A 174 -5.78 0.56 21.77
C ASP A 174 -4.58 1.27 22.45
N GLY A 175 -4.03 2.32 21.81
CA GLY A 175 -2.84 3.02 22.29
C GLY A 175 -1.54 2.25 22.06
N LYS A 176 -1.55 1.16 21.29
CA LYS A 176 -0.36 0.41 20.93
C LYS A 176 0.35 1.09 19.76
N MET A 177 1.66 1.30 19.91
CA MET A 177 2.51 1.79 18.81
C MET A 177 2.50 0.76 17.67
N VAL A 178 2.07 1.21 16.49
CA VAL A 178 1.96 0.40 15.27
C VAL A 178 2.98 0.82 14.22
N GLU A 179 3.40 2.09 14.22
CA GLU A 179 4.34 2.60 13.23
C GLU A 179 5.22 3.71 13.82
N ARG A 180 6.47 3.78 13.35
CA ARG A 180 7.36 4.92 13.57
C ARG A 180 7.89 5.40 12.23
N ILE A 181 7.70 6.69 11.96
CA ILE A 181 8.25 7.34 10.77
C ILE A 181 9.22 8.44 11.15
N THR A 182 10.08 8.80 10.20
CA THR A 182 10.95 9.97 10.27
C THR A 182 10.70 10.83 9.06
N LEU A 183 10.37 12.10 9.29
CA LEU A 183 10.40 13.12 8.26
C LEU A 183 11.77 13.78 8.26
N ILE A 184 12.40 13.81 7.10
CA ILE A 184 13.67 14.48 6.86
C ILE A 184 13.38 15.71 6.00
N LEU A 185 13.63 16.89 6.56
CA LEU A 185 13.46 18.17 5.90
C LEU A 185 14.86 18.71 5.58
N GLU A 186 15.12 19.01 4.31
CA GLU A 186 16.44 19.47 3.86
C GLU A 186 16.33 20.67 2.92
N ARG A 187 17.26 21.60 3.07
CA ARG A 187 17.53 22.73 2.20
C ARG A 187 18.86 22.46 1.50
N ARG A 188 18.84 22.25 0.19
CA ARG A 188 20.04 22.06 -0.65
C ARG A 188 19.94 22.99 -1.85
N ASP A 189 21.01 23.73 -2.11
CA ASP A 189 21.11 24.66 -3.26
C ASP A 189 19.93 25.65 -3.36
N GLY A 190 19.40 26.10 -2.22
CA GLY A 190 18.25 27.01 -2.15
C GLY A 190 16.88 26.34 -2.36
N GLN A 191 16.84 25.04 -2.65
CA GLN A 191 15.60 24.26 -2.76
C GLN A 191 15.35 23.50 -1.45
N CYS A 192 14.14 23.66 -0.90
CA CYS A 192 13.69 22.89 0.24
C CYS A 192 12.93 21.65 -0.21
N SER A 193 13.09 20.55 0.52
CA SER A 193 12.46 19.27 0.25
C SER A 193 12.14 18.52 1.53
N VAL A 194 11.21 17.56 1.44
CA VAL A 194 10.89 16.62 2.50
C VAL A 194 10.96 15.19 1.95
N GLU A 195 11.42 14.28 2.81
CA GLU A 195 11.46 12.85 2.55
C GLU A 195 10.89 12.11 3.78
N MET A 196 10.09 11.07 3.54
CA MET A 196 9.46 10.27 4.60
C MET A 196 10.07 8.87 4.62
N LEU A 197 10.64 8.49 5.77
CA LEU A 197 11.24 7.18 6.01
C LEU A 197 10.45 6.41 7.07
N LYS A 198 10.36 5.09 6.92
CA LYS A 198 9.81 4.16 7.92
C LYS A 198 10.96 3.53 8.70
N LYS A 199 10.91 3.55 10.03
CA LYS A 199 11.91 2.97 10.93
C LYS A 199 11.56 1.55 11.35
#